data_AF-A0A0R2WET6-F1
#
_entry.id   AF-A0A0R2WET6-F1
#
_cell.length_a   1.000
_cell.length_b   1.000
_cell.length_c   1.000
_cell.angle_alpha   90.00
_cell.angle_beta   90.00
_cell.angle_gamma   90.00
#
_symmetry.space_group_name_H-M   'P 1'
#
loop_
_entity.id
_entity.type
_entity.pdbx_description
1 polymer ?
#
loop_
_entity_poly.entity_id
_entity_poly.type
_entity_poly.pdbx_seq_one_letter_code
_entity_poly.pdbx_strand_id
1 'polypeptide(L)'
;MQRYLLIIMICLGSNPVFASPFSIQGDTLIYNTEDGEDDGIALGHAELLLDALHNNKDIKLIKLHSAGGVRIEAQYMADIIIDAGLDTHVDEECSSSCVRMFLAGKKRTADLGAQIGFHRGHWSADGMRKYYENNKEINDWNTPFDFAAWIYDEAQIDVHEFITYLTTRGVSTDIAAKTYRLGQDEMWFPRRNELLSSGILTE
;
A
#
# COMPACT_ATOMS: atom_id res chain seq x y z
N MET A 1 58.69 19.21 22.19
CA MET A 1 57.23 18.97 22.22
C MET A 1 56.77 18.65 20.81
N GLN A 2 56.72 17.37 20.46
CA GLN A 2 56.34 16.87 19.13
C GLN A 2 54.80 16.89 19.04
N ARG A 3 54.23 17.75 18.18
CA ARG A 3 52.77 17.79 17.94
C ARG A 3 52.43 16.71 16.91
N TYR A 4 51.76 15.65 17.36
CA TYR A 4 51.15 14.66 16.46
C TYR A 4 49.87 15.25 15.87
N LEU A 5 49.81 15.36 14.54
CA LEU A 5 48.62 15.74 13.80
C LEU A 5 47.75 14.49 13.61
N LEU A 6 46.63 14.40 14.32
CA LEU A 6 45.66 13.32 14.17
C LEU A 6 44.82 13.61 12.91
N ILE A 7 45.06 12.86 11.83
CA ILE A 7 44.22 12.93 10.62
C ILE A 7 43.00 12.06 10.86
N ILE A 8 41.85 12.69 11.09
CA ILE A 8 40.55 12.01 11.16
C ILE A 8 40.11 11.74 9.72
N MET A 9 40.24 10.49 9.29
CA MET A 9 39.70 10.01 8.02
C MET A 9 38.19 9.84 8.21
N ILE A 10 37.42 10.80 7.71
CA ILE A 10 35.95 10.72 7.67
C ILE A 10 35.59 9.71 6.58
N CYS A 11 35.25 8.49 6.97
CA CYS A 11 34.59 7.55 6.09
C CYS A 11 33.17 8.07 5.82
N LEU A 12 32.96 8.71 4.67
CA LEU A 12 31.64 8.95 4.11
C LEU A 12 31.02 7.57 3.82
N GLY A 13 30.18 7.10 4.73
CA GLY A 13 29.34 5.94 4.48
C GLY A 13 28.41 6.25 3.32
N SER A 14 28.60 5.58 2.20
CA SER A 14 27.62 5.51 1.12
C SER A 14 26.40 4.77 1.66
N ASN A 15 25.34 5.51 2.00
CA ASN A 15 24.03 4.88 2.19
C ASN A 15 23.68 4.16 0.89
N PRO A 16 23.18 2.91 0.94
CA PRO A 16 22.66 2.27 -0.26
C PRO A 16 21.55 3.18 -0.80
N VAL A 17 21.76 3.70 -2.02
CA VAL A 17 20.70 4.36 -2.77
C VAL A 17 19.83 3.22 -3.27
N PHE A 18 18.77 2.89 -2.54
CA PHE A 18 17.71 2.05 -3.09
C PHE A 18 17.18 2.76 -4.32
N ALA A 19 17.07 2.02 -5.43
CA ALA A 19 16.47 2.55 -6.65
C ALA A 19 15.04 2.98 -6.29
N SER A 20 14.72 4.26 -6.51
CA SER A 20 13.38 4.78 -6.20
C SER A 20 12.34 4.02 -7.04
N PRO A 21 11.23 3.54 -6.46
CA PRO A 21 10.11 2.96 -7.23
C PRO A 21 9.36 4.04 -8.03
N PHE A 22 9.77 5.31 -7.89
CA PHE A 22 9.17 6.45 -8.56
C PHE A 22 10.01 6.95 -9.75
N SER A 23 9.34 7.22 -10.86
CA SER A 23 9.88 7.97 -11.99
C SER A 23 8.88 9.00 -12.52
N ILE A 24 9.35 10.03 -13.21
CA ILE A 24 8.48 11.13 -13.70
C ILE A 24 8.50 11.17 -15.22
N GLN A 25 7.32 11.30 -15.81
CA GLN A 25 7.11 11.52 -17.23
C GLN A 25 6.08 12.64 -17.44
N GLY A 26 6.55 13.86 -17.74
CA GLY A 26 5.68 15.02 -17.87
C GLY A 26 4.98 15.36 -16.54
N ASP A 27 3.65 15.40 -16.55
CA ASP A 27 2.80 15.63 -15.37
C ASP A 27 2.35 14.32 -14.68
N THR A 28 2.97 13.20 -15.05
CA THR A 28 2.68 11.87 -14.50
C THR A 28 3.83 11.37 -13.64
N LEU A 29 3.51 11.00 -12.40
CA LEU A 29 4.39 10.24 -11.53
C LEU A 29 4.07 8.76 -11.70
N ILE A 30 5.08 7.95 -12.02
CA ILE A 30 4.94 6.50 -12.15
C ILE A 30 5.44 5.87 -10.86
N TYR A 31 4.63 5.01 -10.26
CA TYR A 31 4.99 4.14 -9.15
C TYR A 31 4.98 2.69 -9.64
N ASN A 32 6.14 2.05 -9.62
CA ASN A 32 6.32 0.69 -10.11
C ASN A 32 7.19 -0.10 -9.14
N THR A 33 6.64 -1.21 -8.63
CA THR A 33 7.34 -2.15 -7.74
C THR A 33 7.59 -3.52 -8.37
N GLU A 34 7.26 -3.70 -9.64
CA GLU A 34 7.35 -5.01 -10.32
C GLU A 34 8.58 -5.10 -11.24
N ASP A 35 9.05 -3.97 -11.76
CA ASP A 35 10.22 -3.91 -12.66
C ASP A 35 11.54 -3.52 -11.94
N GLY A 36 11.47 -3.30 -10.62
CA GLY A 36 12.56 -2.77 -9.80
C GLY A 36 13.27 -3.81 -8.92
N GLU A 37 14.07 -3.33 -7.96
CA GLU A 37 14.64 -4.17 -6.91
C GLU A 37 13.68 -4.41 -5.74
N ASP A 38 12.63 -3.58 -5.62
CA ASP A 38 11.61 -3.74 -4.61
C ASP A 38 10.69 -4.92 -4.93
N ASP A 39 10.25 -5.64 -3.89
CA ASP A 39 9.25 -6.72 -3.99
C ASP A 39 7.93 -6.21 -3.36
N GLY A 40 7.39 -5.16 -3.97
CA GLY A 40 6.16 -4.49 -3.55
C GLY A 40 6.35 -3.20 -2.74
N ILE A 41 5.23 -2.70 -2.22
CA ILE A 41 5.13 -1.51 -1.37
C ILE A 41 5.91 -1.76 -0.07
N ALA A 42 6.98 -0.99 0.16
CA ALA A 42 7.86 -1.11 1.32
C ALA A 42 7.87 0.17 2.18
N LEU A 43 8.33 0.05 3.43
CA LEU A 43 8.45 1.17 4.36
C LEU A 43 9.33 2.28 3.76
N GLY A 44 8.87 3.53 3.83
CA GLY A 44 9.57 4.71 3.31
C GLY A 44 9.07 5.17 1.93
N HIS A 45 8.29 4.36 1.19
CA HIS A 45 7.73 4.76 -0.10
C HIS A 45 6.79 5.97 0.00
N ALA A 46 6.09 6.14 1.12
CA ALA A 46 5.25 7.30 1.39
C ALA A 46 6.07 8.59 1.52
N GLU A 47 7.23 8.53 2.17
CA GLU A 47 8.14 9.68 2.24
C GLU A 47 8.69 10.01 0.86
N LEU A 48 9.08 8.99 0.09
CA LEU A 48 9.56 9.17 -1.29
C LEU A 48 8.47 9.79 -2.20
N LEU A 49 7.21 9.37 -2.04
CA LEU A 49 6.07 9.97 -2.75
C LEU A 49 5.90 11.44 -2.37
N LEU A 50 5.91 11.74 -1.08
CA LEU A 50 5.76 13.10 -0.58
C LEU A 50 6.88 14.00 -1.11
N ASP A 51 8.12 13.54 -1.06
CA ASP A 51 9.28 14.25 -1.60
C ASP A 51 9.18 14.45 -3.12
N ALA A 52 8.72 13.45 -3.87
CA ALA A 52 8.51 13.57 -5.31
C ALA A 52 7.49 14.67 -5.63
N LEU A 53 6.37 14.73 -4.91
CA LEU A 53 5.33 15.75 -5.09
C LEU A 53 5.75 17.13 -4.55
N HIS A 54 6.62 17.17 -3.54
CA HIS A 54 7.22 18.43 -3.09
C HIS A 54 8.12 19.06 -4.14
N ASN A 55 8.90 18.26 -4.84
CA ASN A 55 9.84 18.72 -5.85
C ASN A 55 9.21 18.93 -7.23
N ASN A 56 7.99 18.42 -7.47
CA ASN A 56 7.33 18.44 -8.78
C ASN A 56 5.86 18.84 -8.63
N LYS A 57 5.59 20.15 -8.60
CA LYS A 57 4.25 20.71 -8.32
C LYS A 57 3.24 20.59 -9.47
N ASP A 58 3.71 20.25 -10.67
CA ASP A 58 2.86 20.12 -11.86
C ASP A 58 2.27 18.71 -12.03
N ILE A 59 2.65 17.75 -11.17
CA ILE A 59 2.14 16.38 -11.20
C ILE A 59 0.63 16.39 -10.91
N LYS A 60 -0.13 15.70 -11.77
CA LYS A 60 -1.59 15.58 -11.67
C LYS A 60 -2.06 14.14 -11.61
N LEU A 61 -1.24 13.22 -12.10
CA LEU A 61 -1.56 11.81 -12.25
C LEU A 61 -0.50 10.97 -11.55
N ILE A 62 -0.92 9.98 -10.79
CA ILE A 62 -0.07 8.84 -10.41
C ILE A 62 -0.49 7.61 -11.21
N LYS A 63 0.47 7.02 -11.93
CA LYS A 63 0.31 5.73 -12.60
C LYS A 63 0.87 4.63 -11.70
N LEU A 64 0.09 3.58 -11.47
CA LEU A 64 0.35 2.54 -10.50
C LEU A 64 0.54 1.18 -11.18
N HIS A 65 1.68 0.53 -10.90
CA HIS A 65 1.94 -0.87 -11.23
C HIS A 65 2.53 -1.56 -9.98
N SER A 66 1.70 -2.33 -9.26
CA SER A 66 2.14 -3.00 -8.03
C SER A 66 1.20 -4.14 -7.61
N ALA A 67 1.78 -5.28 -7.25
CA ALA A 67 1.06 -6.41 -6.65
C ALA A 67 0.63 -6.16 -5.19
N GLY A 68 1.08 -5.06 -4.58
CA GLY A 68 0.76 -4.67 -3.21
C GLY A 68 1.98 -4.65 -2.30
N GLY A 69 1.79 -4.93 -1.01
CA GLY A 69 2.85 -4.87 0.00
C GLY A 69 2.35 -4.31 1.33
N VAL A 70 3.20 -3.56 2.02
CA VAL A 70 2.96 -3.05 3.38
C VAL A 70 1.71 -2.16 3.41
N ARG A 71 0.66 -2.65 4.10
CA ARG A 71 -0.66 -2.00 4.20
C ARG A 71 -0.59 -0.56 4.70
N ILE A 72 0.16 -0.34 5.79
CA ILE A 72 0.22 0.98 6.44
C ILE A 72 0.89 2.01 5.54
N GLU A 73 1.89 1.59 4.75
CA GLU A 73 2.56 2.48 3.81
C GLU A 73 1.63 2.88 2.65
N ALA A 74 0.89 1.91 2.12
CA ALA A 74 -0.12 2.18 1.10
C ALA A 74 -1.22 3.11 1.60
N GLN A 75 -1.57 3.03 2.88
CA GLN A 75 -2.51 3.95 3.52
C GLN A 75 -1.94 5.37 3.58
N TYR A 76 -0.69 5.56 4.01
CA TYR A 76 -0.06 6.88 4.01
C TYR A 76 0.09 7.45 2.60
N MET A 77 0.46 6.62 1.62
CA MET A 77 0.49 7.05 0.22
C MET A 77 -0.89 7.43 -0.30
N ALA A 78 -1.94 6.69 0.06
CA ALA A 78 -3.31 7.04 -0.27
C ALA A 78 -3.72 8.39 0.33
N ASP A 79 -3.37 8.68 1.58
CA ASP A 79 -3.66 9.96 2.22
C ASP A 79 -2.94 11.11 1.50
N ILE A 80 -1.68 10.93 1.10
CA ILE A 80 -0.92 11.90 0.29
C ILE A 80 -1.59 12.13 -1.07
N ILE A 81 -2.02 11.07 -1.77
CA ILE A 81 -2.71 11.17 -3.07
C ILE A 81 -4.03 11.94 -2.92
N ILE A 82 -4.78 11.71 -1.83
CA ILE A 82 -6.04 12.42 -1.54
C ILE A 82 -5.77 13.91 -1.29
N ASP A 83 -4.79 14.24 -0.47
CA ASP A 83 -4.45 15.62 -0.10
C ASP A 83 -3.90 16.42 -1.30
N ALA A 84 -2.99 15.82 -2.07
CA ALA A 84 -2.51 16.37 -3.33
C ALA A 84 -3.60 16.43 -4.41
N GLY A 85 -4.66 15.63 -4.23
CA GLY A 85 -5.83 15.62 -5.10
C GLY A 85 -5.51 15.16 -6.52
N LEU A 86 -4.66 14.14 -6.64
CA LEU A 86 -4.22 13.55 -7.90
C LEU A 86 -5.29 12.62 -8.50
N ASP A 87 -5.18 12.40 -9.79
CA ASP A 87 -5.83 11.29 -10.48
C ASP A 87 -4.95 10.03 -10.37
N THR A 88 -5.56 8.85 -10.53
CA THR A 88 -4.87 7.57 -10.52
C THR A 88 -5.16 6.77 -11.80
N HIS A 89 -4.14 6.07 -12.29
CA HIS A 89 -4.24 5.19 -13.45
C HIS A 89 -3.52 3.87 -13.21
N VAL A 90 -4.08 2.76 -13.72
CA VAL A 90 -3.44 1.44 -13.73
C VAL A 90 -3.29 0.98 -15.17
N ASP A 91 -2.07 0.74 -15.61
CA ASP A 91 -1.77 0.24 -16.95
C ASP A 91 -1.67 -1.28 -17.02
N GLU A 92 -1.13 -1.91 -15.96
CA GLU A 92 -0.93 -3.37 -15.90
C GLU A 92 -1.64 -3.99 -14.70
N GLU A 93 -1.09 -3.85 -13.49
CA GLU A 93 -1.68 -4.44 -12.29
C GLU A 93 -1.65 -3.49 -11.09
N CYS A 94 -2.74 -3.46 -10.34
CA CYS A 94 -2.79 -2.87 -9.01
C CYS A 94 -3.62 -3.76 -8.08
N SER A 95 -2.92 -4.54 -7.25
CA SER A 95 -3.53 -5.55 -6.39
C SER A 95 -3.25 -5.28 -4.91
N SER A 96 -4.05 -5.92 -4.04
CA SER A 96 -3.83 -5.89 -2.59
C SER A 96 -3.76 -4.45 -2.06
N SER A 97 -2.71 -4.09 -1.32
CA SER A 97 -2.48 -2.75 -0.78
C SER A 97 -2.40 -1.65 -1.86
N CYS A 98 -2.00 -1.96 -3.11
CA CYS A 98 -1.98 -0.97 -4.20
C CYS A 98 -3.38 -0.38 -4.44
N VAL A 99 -4.43 -1.18 -4.28
CA VAL A 99 -5.82 -0.74 -4.47
C VAL A 99 -6.18 0.44 -3.57
N ARG A 100 -5.57 0.56 -2.38
CA ARG A 100 -5.75 1.75 -1.52
C ARG A 100 -5.24 3.00 -2.22
N MET A 101 -4.02 2.95 -2.78
CA MET A 101 -3.47 4.07 -3.54
C MET A 101 -4.31 4.38 -4.78
N PHE A 102 -4.80 3.35 -5.48
CA PHE A 102 -5.64 3.54 -6.65
C PHE A 102 -6.96 4.26 -6.31
N LEU A 103 -7.64 3.83 -5.25
CA LEU A 103 -8.93 4.41 -4.86
C LEU A 103 -8.82 5.82 -4.29
N ALA A 104 -7.62 6.25 -3.89
CA ALA A 104 -7.33 7.61 -3.44
C ALA A 104 -7.45 8.68 -4.54
N GLY A 105 -7.36 8.27 -5.81
CA GLY A 105 -7.48 9.19 -6.95
C GLY A 105 -8.85 9.86 -7.05
N LYS A 106 -8.87 11.10 -7.58
CA LYS A 106 -10.12 11.81 -7.91
C LYS A 106 -10.79 11.20 -9.14
N LYS A 107 -10.03 11.04 -10.21
CA LYS A 107 -10.37 10.18 -11.35
C LYS A 107 -9.54 8.92 -11.29
N ARG A 108 -10.19 7.80 -11.61
CA ARG A 108 -9.66 6.44 -11.49
C ARG A 108 -9.87 5.74 -12.80
N THR A 109 -8.78 5.51 -13.52
CA THR A 109 -8.79 4.94 -14.87
C THR A 109 -7.90 3.73 -14.95
N ALA A 110 -8.13 2.88 -15.95
CA ALA A 110 -7.28 1.73 -16.19
C ALA A 110 -7.26 1.38 -17.68
N ASP A 111 -6.12 0.92 -18.17
CA ASP A 111 -5.95 0.46 -19.56
C ASP A 111 -6.77 -0.81 -19.84
N LEU A 112 -6.91 -1.13 -21.12
CA LEU A 112 -7.57 -2.37 -21.54
C LEU A 112 -6.71 -3.57 -21.13
N GLY A 113 -7.25 -4.41 -20.25
CA GLY A 113 -6.57 -5.60 -19.76
C GLY A 113 -5.90 -5.42 -18.41
N ALA A 114 -5.80 -4.18 -17.92
CA ALA A 114 -5.29 -3.89 -16.58
C ALA A 114 -6.11 -4.62 -15.50
N GLN A 115 -5.41 -5.15 -14.50
CA GLN A 115 -5.97 -5.95 -13.42
C GLN A 115 -6.01 -5.14 -12.12
N ILE A 116 -7.17 -5.13 -11.48
CA ILE A 116 -7.34 -4.53 -10.14
C ILE A 116 -7.74 -5.66 -9.19
N GLY A 117 -6.84 -6.07 -8.31
CA GLY A 117 -6.97 -7.28 -7.49
C GLY A 117 -7.37 -7.01 -6.05
N PHE A 118 -8.47 -7.62 -5.61
CA PHE A 118 -8.96 -7.55 -4.24
C PHE A 118 -8.81 -8.90 -3.54
N HIS A 119 -8.37 -8.87 -2.30
CA HIS A 119 -8.42 -10.02 -1.38
C HIS A 119 -8.64 -9.52 0.04
N ARG A 120 -8.95 -10.43 0.97
CA ARG A 120 -9.00 -10.12 2.40
C ARG A 120 -7.63 -10.30 3.04
N GLY A 121 -7.38 -9.57 4.13
CA GLY A 121 -6.26 -9.87 5.00
C GLY A 121 -6.37 -11.30 5.55
N HIS A 122 -5.25 -12.02 5.59
CA HIS A 122 -5.18 -13.34 6.18
C HIS A 122 -3.89 -13.49 6.96
N TRP A 123 -3.87 -14.46 7.85
CA TRP A 123 -2.68 -14.85 8.59
C TRP A 123 -2.43 -16.33 8.33
N SER A 124 -1.16 -16.70 8.11
CA SER A 124 -0.77 -18.09 8.21
C SER A 124 -0.70 -18.52 9.67
N ALA A 125 -0.89 -19.81 9.94
CA ALA A 125 -0.77 -20.35 11.31
C ALA A 125 0.59 -20.02 11.94
N ASP A 126 1.67 -20.12 11.16
CA ASP A 126 3.02 -19.74 11.60
C ASP A 126 3.18 -18.24 11.81
N GLY A 127 2.54 -17.41 10.99
CA GLY A 127 2.50 -15.97 11.19
C GLY A 127 1.85 -15.59 12.52
N MET A 128 0.68 -16.19 12.82
CA MET A 128 -0.04 -15.99 14.09
C MET A 128 0.83 -16.40 15.28
N ARG A 129 1.44 -17.58 15.21
CA ARG A 129 2.33 -18.09 16.26
C ARG A 129 3.50 -17.14 16.49
N LYS A 130 4.22 -16.73 15.45
CA LYS A 130 5.38 -15.85 15.57
C LYS A 130 4.99 -14.50 16.18
N TYR A 131 3.89 -13.91 15.73
CA TYR A 131 3.44 -12.64 16.27
C TYR A 131 3.06 -12.75 17.74
N TYR A 132 2.31 -13.78 18.13
CA TYR A 132 1.99 -14.05 19.52
C TYR A 132 3.25 -14.16 20.37
N GLU A 133 4.20 -15.02 19.99
CA GLU A 133 5.43 -15.24 20.77
C GLU A 133 6.27 -13.95 20.92
N ASN A 134 6.31 -13.12 19.88
CA ASN A 134 7.08 -11.88 19.88
C ASN A 134 6.42 -10.75 20.70
N ASN A 135 5.11 -10.81 20.93
CA ASN A 135 4.33 -9.69 21.45
C ASN A 135 3.61 -9.99 22.78
N LYS A 136 3.54 -11.25 23.20
CA LYS A 136 2.77 -11.69 24.39
C LYS A 136 3.17 -10.98 25.67
N GLU A 137 4.46 -10.66 25.86
CA GLU A 137 4.94 -9.97 27.07
C GLU A 137 4.50 -8.50 27.10
N ILE A 138 4.54 -7.83 25.95
CA ILE A 138 4.18 -6.41 25.82
C ILE A 138 2.66 -6.22 25.89
N ASN A 139 1.89 -7.21 25.44
CA ASN A 139 0.43 -7.16 25.37
C ASN A 139 -0.27 -7.92 26.52
N ASP A 140 0.49 -8.44 27.50
CA ASP A 140 -0.02 -9.21 28.63
C ASP A 140 -0.91 -10.42 28.22
N TRP A 141 -0.55 -11.07 27.10
CA TRP A 141 -1.21 -12.29 26.66
C TRP A 141 -0.62 -13.50 27.38
N ASN A 142 -1.34 -14.00 28.38
CA ASN A 142 -0.91 -15.14 29.18
C ASN A 142 -1.06 -16.48 28.43
N THR A 143 -2.02 -16.54 27.51
CA THR A 143 -2.34 -17.72 26.72
C THR A 143 -2.63 -17.36 25.25
N PRO A 144 -2.56 -18.33 24.33
CA PRO A 144 -3.03 -18.13 22.96
C PRO A 144 -4.53 -17.76 22.87
N PHE A 145 -5.32 -18.00 23.91
CA PHE A 145 -6.73 -17.62 23.94
C PHE A 145 -6.91 -16.11 24.18
N ASP A 146 -6.04 -15.47 24.95
CA ASP A 146 -6.02 -14.01 25.12
C ASP A 146 -5.72 -13.33 23.79
N PHE A 147 -4.72 -13.85 23.08
CA PHE A 147 -4.39 -13.43 21.72
C PHE A 147 -5.52 -13.69 20.72
N ALA A 148 -6.20 -14.84 20.81
CA ALA A 148 -7.33 -15.14 19.94
C ALA A 148 -8.53 -14.20 20.18
N ALA A 149 -8.80 -13.84 21.43
CA ALA A 149 -9.80 -12.83 21.77
C ALA A 149 -9.43 -11.46 21.19
N TRP A 150 -8.18 -11.04 21.34
CA TRP A 150 -7.68 -9.80 20.74
C TRP A 150 -7.78 -9.81 19.20
N ILE A 151 -7.35 -10.89 18.53
CA ILE A 151 -7.47 -11.01 17.08
C ILE A 151 -8.92 -10.92 16.61
N TYR A 152 -9.87 -11.45 17.39
CA TYR A 152 -11.27 -11.35 17.05
C TYR A 152 -11.74 -9.89 16.99
N ASP A 153 -11.32 -9.07 17.96
CA ASP A 153 -11.63 -7.64 17.99
C ASP A 153 -10.88 -6.88 16.88
N GLU A 154 -9.59 -7.13 16.68
CA GLU A 154 -8.79 -6.49 15.62
C GLU A 154 -9.33 -6.80 14.22
N ALA A 155 -9.75 -8.05 13.97
CA ALA A 155 -10.33 -8.42 12.69
C ALA A 155 -11.61 -7.62 12.40
N GLN A 156 -12.42 -7.33 13.41
CA GLN A 156 -13.62 -6.48 13.24
C GLN A 156 -13.25 -5.03 12.94
N ILE A 157 -12.21 -4.51 13.60
CA ILE A 157 -11.69 -3.16 13.36
C ILE A 157 -11.14 -3.05 11.93
N ASP A 158 -10.32 -4.01 11.49
CA ASP A 158 -9.74 -4.05 10.14
C ASP A 158 -10.83 -4.16 9.06
N VAL A 159 -11.85 -5.00 9.29
CA VAL A 159 -13.01 -5.10 8.39
C VAL A 159 -13.74 -3.77 8.30
N HIS A 160 -14.02 -3.15 9.44
CA HIS A 160 -14.71 -1.87 9.49
C HIS A 160 -13.92 -0.76 8.79
N GLU A 161 -12.62 -0.66 9.07
CA GLU A 161 -11.72 0.33 8.47
C GLU A 161 -11.74 0.21 6.95
N PHE A 162 -11.51 -0.98 6.41
CA PHE A 162 -11.36 -1.12 4.97
C PHE A 162 -12.70 -0.96 4.24
N ILE A 163 -13.81 -1.50 4.76
CA ILE A 163 -15.14 -1.25 4.19
C ILE A 163 -15.46 0.25 4.21
N THR A 164 -15.15 0.94 5.31
CA THR A 164 -15.34 2.39 5.42
C THR A 164 -14.48 3.12 4.40
N TYR A 165 -13.23 2.73 4.24
CA TYR A 165 -12.34 3.29 3.22
C TYR A 165 -12.93 3.10 1.81
N LEU A 166 -13.26 1.87 1.42
CA LEU A 166 -13.84 1.57 0.10
C LEU A 166 -15.10 2.41 -0.17
N THR A 167 -16.02 2.45 0.78
CA THR A 167 -17.32 3.13 0.62
C THR A 167 -17.19 4.65 0.62
N THR A 168 -16.29 5.23 1.42
CA THR A 168 -16.00 6.68 1.39
C THR A 168 -15.27 7.10 0.11
N ARG A 169 -14.58 6.17 -0.56
CA ARG A 169 -14.05 6.32 -1.92
C ARG A 169 -15.08 6.03 -3.02
N GLY A 170 -16.35 5.88 -2.68
CA GLY A 170 -17.44 5.71 -3.64
C GLY A 170 -17.60 4.29 -4.19
N VAL A 171 -16.92 3.29 -3.61
CA VAL A 171 -17.14 1.88 -3.96
C VAL A 171 -18.46 1.41 -3.37
N SER A 172 -19.25 0.67 -4.16
CA SER A 172 -20.54 0.15 -3.71
C SER A 172 -20.38 -0.81 -2.53
N THR A 173 -21.35 -0.79 -1.60
CA THR A 173 -21.28 -1.52 -0.34
C THR A 173 -21.27 -3.04 -0.52
N ASP A 174 -21.98 -3.55 -1.53
CA ASP A 174 -21.99 -4.96 -1.89
C ASP A 174 -20.62 -5.45 -2.35
N ILE A 175 -19.88 -4.61 -3.08
CA ILE A 175 -18.54 -4.89 -3.56
C ILE A 175 -17.52 -4.79 -2.42
N ALA A 176 -17.65 -3.78 -1.56
CA ALA A 176 -16.84 -3.69 -0.35
C ALA A 176 -17.02 -4.93 0.56
N ALA A 177 -18.25 -5.43 0.70
CA ALA A 177 -18.54 -6.64 1.46
C ALA A 177 -18.07 -7.93 0.77
N LYS A 178 -18.09 -7.97 -0.57
CA LYS A 178 -17.68 -9.13 -1.37
C LYS A 178 -16.23 -9.53 -1.10
N THR A 179 -15.32 -8.57 -0.91
CA THR A 179 -13.90 -8.83 -0.60
C THR A 179 -13.71 -9.75 0.60
N TYR A 180 -14.60 -9.69 1.60
CA TYR A 180 -14.51 -10.52 2.81
C TYR A 180 -15.18 -11.90 2.68
N ARG A 181 -15.92 -12.16 1.59
CA ARG A 181 -16.43 -13.49 1.27
C ARG A 181 -15.40 -14.40 0.59
N LEU A 182 -14.33 -13.82 0.06
CA LEU A 182 -13.29 -14.55 -0.65
C LEU A 182 -12.62 -15.58 0.25
N GLY A 183 -12.13 -16.66 -0.35
CA GLY A 183 -11.25 -17.64 0.31
C GLY A 183 -10.01 -17.00 0.94
N GLN A 184 -9.28 -17.74 1.78
CA GLN A 184 -8.04 -17.21 2.37
C GLN A 184 -6.97 -16.89 1.31
N ASP A 185 -6.89 -17.73 0.27
CA ASP A 185 -5.90 -17.62 -0.81
C ASP A 185 -6.52 -17.09 -2.13
N GLU A 186 -7.76 -16.60 -2.07
CA GLU A 186 -8.49 -16.16 -3.26
C GLU A 186 -8.22 -14.68 -3.54
N MET A 187 -7.75 -14.40 -4.76
CA MET A 187 -7.72 -13.07 -5.34
C MET A 187 -8.89 -12.91 -6.31
N TRP A 188 -9.63 -11.83 -6.15
CA TRP A 188 -10.72 -11.47 -7.04
C TRP A 188 -10.32 -10.29 -7.94
N PHE A 189 -10.39 -10.53 -9.26
CA PHE A 189 -10.20 -9.51 -10.29
C PHE A 189 -11.55 -9.19 -10.94
N PRO A 190 -12.21 -8.08 -10.61
CA PRO A 190 -13.48 -7.68 -11.20
C PRO A 190 -13.30 -7.37 -12.69
N ARG A 191 -14.33 -7.66 -13.50
CA ARG A 191 -14.32 -7.26 -14.92
C ARG A 191 -14.60 -5.76 -15.05
N ARG A 192 -14.18 -5.13 -16.16
CA ARG A 192 -14.35 -3.69 -16.40
C ARG A 192 -15.77 -3.15 -16.12
N ASN A 193 -16.81 -3.86 -16.55
CA ASN A 193 -18.19 -3.45 -16.27
C ASN A 193 -18.50 -3.40 -14.77
N GLU A 194 -18.01 -4.39 -14.00
CA GLU A 194 -18.18 -4.43 -12.56
C GLU A 194 -17.42 -3.28 -11.91
N LEU A 195 -16.15 -3.07 -12.30
CA LEU A 195 -15.33 -1.95 -11.82
C LEU A 195 -16.00 -0.58 -12.02
N LEU A 196 -16.62 -0.36 -13.17
CA LEU A 196 -17.36 0.89 -13.47
C LEU A 196 -18.65 0.98 -12.66
N SER A 197 -19.47 -0.07 -12.68
CA SER A 197 -20.77 -0.08 -11.98
C SER A 197 -20.65 0.00 -10.46
N SER A 198 -19.53 -0.45 -9.91
CA SER A 198 -19.23 -0.42 -8.48
C SER A 198 -18.55 0.86 -8.03
N GLY A 199 -18.21 1.78 -8.93
CA GLY A 199 -17.44 2.97 -8.60
C GLY A 199 -15.99 2.68 -8.18
N ILE A 200 -15.37 1.61 -8.67
CA ILE A 200 -13.91 1.42 -8.55
C ILE A 200 -13.19 2.22 -9.65
N LEU A 201 -13.65 2.10 -10.90
CA LEU A 201 -13.29 3.00 -12.00
C LEU A 201 -14.30 4.16 -12.06
N THR A 202 -13.84 5.33 -12.51
CA THR A 202 -14.72 6.47 -12.78
C THR A 202 -14.86 6.77 -14.27
N GLU A 203 -13.99 6.24 -15.12
CA GLU A 203 -13.99 6.39 -16.58
C GLU A 203 -13.62 5.07 -17.28
#